data_AF-A0A316Z812-F1
#
_entry.id   AF-A0A316Z812-F1
#
_cell.length_a   1.000
_cell.length_b   1.000
_cell.length_c   1.000
_cell.angle_alpha   90.00
_cell.angle_beta   90.00
_cell.angle_gamma   90.00
#
_symmetry.space_group_name_H-M   'P 1'
#
loop_
_entity.id
_entity.type
_entity.pdbx_description
1 polymer ?
#
loop_
_entity_poly.entity_id
_entity_poly.type
_entity_poly.pdbx_seq_one_letter_code
_entity_poly.pdbx_strand_id
1 'polypeptide(L)'
;MAQGFKPTKVSKAPKARSGKATPTGPKRGPKVIPPKKTAAVKHAGHVRKQTASLTSRIETEMAGRASRGGPLTIMKGAADGAAKE
;
A
#
# COMPACT_ATOMS: atom_id res chain seq x y z
N MET A 1 12.79 35.21 -41.70
CA MET A 1 13.25 34.09 -40.84
C MET A 1 12.31 34.00 -39.64
N ALA A 2 11.44 33.00 -39.58
CA ALA A 2 10.56 32.78 -38.43
C ALA A 2 11.03 31.53 -37.68
N GLN A 3 11.80 31.72 -36.60
CA GLN A 3 12.12 30.64 -35.67
C GLN A 3 10.97 30.52 -34.66
N GLY A 4 10.24 29.40 -34.73
CA GLY A 4 9.04 29.13 -33.96
C GLY A 4 9.28 28.98 -32.45
N PHE A 5 8.25 29.33 -31.69
CA PHE A 5 8.15 29.19 -30.25
C PHE A 5 8.08 27.70 -29.85
N LYS A 6 9.03 27.24 -29.02
CA LYS A 6 9.00 25.89 -28.43
C LYS A 6 8.43 25.98 -27.01
N PRO A 7 7.26 25.38 -26.71
CA PRO A 7 6.79 25.33 -25.33
C PRO A 7 7.69 24.40 -24.51
N THR A 8 8.22 24.91 -23.41
CA THR A 8 8.99 24.12 -22.45
C THR A 8 8.07 23.11 -21.77
N LYS A 9 8.40 21.81 -21.89
CA LYS A 9 7.70 20.73 -21.18
C LYS A 9 7.89 20.95 -19.67
N VAL A 10 6.82 21.26 -18.96
CA VAL A 10 6.81 21.27 -17.49
C VAL A 10 6.97 19.82 -17.01
N SER A 11 8.17 19.45 -16.57
CA SER A 11 8.41 18.16 -15.93
C SER A 11 7.64 18.14 -14.60
N LYS A 12 6.54 17.38 -14.53
CA LYS A 12 5.88 17.13 -13.25
C LYS A 12 6.87 16.41 -12.34
N ALA A 13 7.31 17.08 -11.30
CA ALA A 13 8.18 16.51 -10.27
C ALA A 13 7.53 15.23 -9.69
N PRO A 14 8.33 14.20 -9.36
CA PRO A 14 7.81 12.98 -8.76
C PRO A 14 7.12 13.32 -7.43
N LYS A 15 5.84 12.96 -7.33
CA LYS A 15 5.03 13.17 -6.13
C LYS A 15 5.65 12.35 -4.99
N ALA A 16 6.33 13.04 -4.07
CA ALA A 16 6.91 12.42 -2.88
C ALA A 16 5.81 11.64 -2.13
N ARG A 17 6.09 10.37 -1.82
CA ARG A 17 5.24 9.57 -0.93
C ARG A 17 5.14 10.35 0.39
N SER A 18 3.93 10.73 0.77
CA SER A 18 3.69 11.51 1.98
C SER A 18 4.15 10.71 3.19
N GLY A 19 5.37 10.97 3.66
CA GLY A 19 5.81 10.59 4.99
C GLY A 19 4.84 11.16 6.01
N LYS A 20 4.69 10.47 7.14
CA LYS A 20 3.83 10.87 8.26
C LYS A 20 4.12 12.33 8.59
N ALA A 21 3.22 13.24 8.20
CA ALA A 21 3.41 14.67 8.38
C ALA A 21 3.68 14.94 9.86
N THR A 22 4.76 15.68 10.12
CA THR A 22 5.01 16.22 11.45
C THR A 22 3.82 17.08 11.84
N PRO A 23 3.21 16.86 13.02
CA PRO A 23 2.02 17.61 13.41
C PRO A 23 2.41 19.07 13.59
N THR A 24 2.06 19.90 12.62
CA THR A 24 2.15 21.36 12.73
C THR A 24 0.89 21.85 13.45
N GLY A 25 1.08 22.60 14.54
CA GLY A 25 -0.01 23.14 15.36
C GLY A 25 0.01 22.69 16.83
N PRO A 26 -0.93 23.19 17.65
CA PRO A 26 -1.00 22.87 19.07
C PRO A 26 -1.16 21.36 19.30
N LYS A 27 -0.69 20.89 20.47
CA LYS A 27 -0.79 19.48 20.87
C LYS A 27 -2.24 19.04 20.78
N ARG A 28 -2.54 18.13 19.84
CA ARG A 28 -3.86 17.52 19.72
C ARG A 28 -4.08 16.63 20.94
N GLY A 29 -5.23 16.82 21.60
CA GLY A 29 -5.65 15.99 22.73
C GLY A 29 -5.82 14.50 22.35
N PRO A 30 -6.03 13.63 23.35
CA PRO A 30 -6.23 12.21 23.11
C PRO A 30 -7.41 11.98 22.16
N LYS A 31 -7.23 11.11 21.16
CA LYS A 31 -8.31 10.71 20.25
C LYS A 31 -9.25 9.76 21.00
N VAL A 32 -10.46 10.20 21.30
CA VAL A 32 -11.48 9.39 22.01
C VAL A 32 -12.48 8.81 20.99
N ILE A 33 -12.79 7.51 21.14
CA ILE A 33 -13.87 6.89 20.37
C ILE A 33 -15.20 7.27 21.02
N PRO A 34 -16.17 7.83 20.28
CA PRO A 34 -17.46 8.15 20.86
C PRO A 34 -18.18 6.87 21.31
N PRO A 35 -18.89 6.89 22.45
CA PRO A 35 -19.40 5.68 23.11
C PRO A 35 -20.30 4.81 22.20
N LYS A 36 -21.13 5.45 21.37
CA LYS A 36 -22.04 4.78 20.42
C LYS A 36 -21.33 4.13 19.22
N LYS A 37 -20.03 4.38 18.98
CA LYS A 37 -19.28 3.85 17.83
C LYS A 37 -18.23 2.81 18.21
N THR A 38 -18.13 2.44 19.49
CA THR A 38 -17.14 1.48 19.99
C THR A 38 -17.23 0.13 19.27
N ALA A 39 -18.44 -0.42 19.11
CA ALA A 39 -18.68 -1.66 18.37
C ALA A 39 -18.25 -1.56 16.90
N ALA A 40 -18.61 -0.46 16.22
CA ALA A 40 -18.26 -0.23 14.82
C ALA A 40 -16.73 -0.12 14.62
N VAL A 41 -16.02 0.56 15.53
CA VAL A 41 -14.56 0.68 15.46
C VAL A 41 -13.89 -0.68 15.71
N LYS A 42 -14.37 -1.47 16.67
CA LYS A 42 -13.89 -2.84 16.90
C LYS A 42 -14.07 -3.71 15.67
N HIS A 43 -15.27 -3.71 15.09
CA HIS A 43 -15.58 -4.46 13.86
C HIS A 43 -14.65 -4.06 12.71
N ALA A 44 -14.48 -2.76 12.46
CA ALA A 44 -13.55 -2.27 11.44
C ALA A 44 -12.09 -2.72 11.69
N GLY A 45 -11.67 -2.78 12.96
CA GLY A 45 -10.38 -3.32 13.35
C GLY A 45 -10.22 -4.80 13.01
N HIS A 46 -11.24 -5.61 13.27
CA HIS A 46 -11.25 -7.04 12.92
C HIS A 46 -11.23 -7.25 11.41
N VAL A 47 -12.06 -6.51 10.65
CA VAL A 47 -12.07 -6.56 9.18
C VAL A 47 -10.68 -6.27 8.63
N ARG A 48 -10.02 -5.20 9.09
CA ARG A 48 -8.66 -4.86 8.63
C ARG A 48 -7.66 -5.99 8.87
N LYS A 49 -7.69 -6.60 10.06
CA LYS A 49 -6.80 -7.73 10.41
C LYS A 49 -7.08 -8.95 9.53
N GLN A 50 -8.36 -9.28 9.33
CA GLN A 50 -8.78 -10.41 8.50
C GLN A 50 -8.39 -10.20 7.04
N THR A 51 -8.66 -9.01 6.48
CA THR A 51 -8.26 -8.69 5.10
C THR A 51 -6.75 -8.81 4.94
N ALA A 52 -5.95 -8.24 5.85
CA ALA A 52 -4.49 -8.34 5.78
C ALA A 52 -3.99 -9.79 5.87
N SER A 53 -4.62 -10.62 6.72
CA SER A 53 -4.25 -12.04 6.83
C SER A 53 -4.71 -12.87 5.63
N LEU A 54 -5.85 -12.54 5.02
CA LEU A 54 -6.33 -13.25 3.83
C LEU A 54 -5.47 -12.91 2.62
N THR A 55 -5.12 -11.64 2.43
CA THR A 55 -4.25 -11.22 1.33
C THR A 55 -2.87 -11.88 1.43
N SER A 56 -2.24 -11.91 2.61
CA SER A 56 -0.93 -12.53 2.77
C SER A 56 -0.94 -14.04 2.53
N ARG A 57 -2.00 -14.75 2.98
CA ARG A 57 -2.19 -16.18 2.71
C ARG A 57 -2.35 -16.45 1.22
N ILE A 58 -3.22 -15.69 0.55
CA ILE A 58 -3.44 -15.82 -0.91
C ILE A 58 -2.13 -15.57 -1.67
N GLU A 59 -1.39 -14.52 -1.32
CA GLU A 59 -0.09 -14.22 -1.93
C GLU A 59 0.90 -15.39 -1.78
N THR A 60 0.96 -16.00 -0.60
CA THR A 60 1.84 -17.15 -0.33
C THR A 60 1.43 -18.38 -1.14
N GLU A 61 0.13 -18.70 -1.17
CA GLU A 61 -0.39 -19.81 -1.99
C GLU A 61 -0.13 -19.59 -3.48
N MET A 62 -0.33 -18.35 -3.96
CA MET A 62 -0.10 -17.98 -5.35
C MET A 62 1.38 -18.01 -5.73
N ALA A 63 2.27 -17.55 -4.84
CA ALA A 63 3.71 -17.67 -5.00
C ALA A 63 4.14 -19.16 -5.07
N GLY A 64 3.60 -20.01 -4.21
CA GLY A 64 3.86 -21.46 -4.24
C GLY A 64 3.36 -22.14 -5.53
N ARG A 65 2.24 -21.68 -6.10
CA ARG A 65 1.77 -22.16 -7.42
C ARG A 65 2.65 -21.64 -8.56
N ALA A 66 3.18 -20.42 -8.43
CA ALA A 66 4.07 -19.80 -9.41
C ALA A 66 5.45 -20.46 -9.46
N SER A 67 6.02 -20.84 -8.32
CA SER A 67 7.33 -21.51 -8.27
C SER A 67 7.29 -22.92 -8.86
N ARG A 68 6.17 -23.63 -8.74
CA ARG A 68 5.97 -25.00 -9.24
C ARG A 68 5.75 -25.09 -10.75
N GLY A 69 5.90 -24.00 -11.50
CA GLY A 69 5.81 -24.00 -12.96
C GLY A 69 4.37 -24.02 -13.51
N GLY A 70 3.38 -23.60 -12.71
CA GLY A 70 2.00 -23.41 -13.17
C GLY A 70 1.81 -22.17 -14.05
N PRO A 71 0.59 -21.91 -14.57
CA PRO A 71 0.30 -20.80 -15.49
C PRO A 71 0.44 -19.40 -14.87
N LEU A 72 0.72 -19.32 -13.56
CA LEU A 72 0.89 -18.08 -12.83
C LEU A 72 2.38 -17.73 -12.74
N THR A 73 2.89 -16.88 -13.62
CA THR A 73 4.32 -16.51 -13.65
C THR A 73 4.64 -15.19 -12.95
N ILE A 74 3.65 -14.32 -12.75
CA ILE A 74 3.82 -12.95 -12.24
C ILE A 74 4.36 -12.94 -10.79
N MET A 75 4.06 -13.97 -9.99
CA MET A 75 4.50 -14.07 -8.58
C MET A 75 5.78 -14.92 -8.38
N LYS A 76 6.43 -15.37 -9.46
CA LYS A 76 7.63 -16.22 -9.37
C LYS A 76 8.79 -15.53 -8.65
N GLY A 77 9.02 -14.23 -8.91
CA GLY A 77 10.06 -13.46 -8.24
C GLY A 77 9.87 -13.31 -6.73
N ALA A 78 8.62 -13.28 -6.25
CA ALA A 78 8.31 -13.29 -4.81
C ALA A 78 8.53 -14.68 -4.19
N ALA A 79 8.26 -15.75 -4.95
CA ALA A 79 8.51 -17.12 -4.52
C ALA A 79 10.00 -17.46 -4.45
N ASP A 80 10.78 -17.01 -5.44
CA ASP A 80 12.23 -17.24 -5.49
C ASP A 80 12.99 -16.45 -4.41
N GLY A 81 12.48 -15.28 -4.01
CA GLY A 81 13.01 -14.48 -2.91
C GLY A 81 12.77 -15.11 -1.54
N ALA A 82 11.64 -15.78 -1.34
CA ALA A 82 11.31 -16.49 -0.09
C ALA A 82 12.06 -17.84 0.08
N ALA A 83 12.62 -18.39 -1.00
CA ALA A 83 13.39 -19.65 -0.97
C ALA A 83 14.91 -19.44 -0.78
N LYS A 84 15.39 -18.19 -0.76
CA LYS A 84 16.80 -17.81 -0.62
C LYS A 84 17.18 -17.22 0.75
N GLU A 85 16.24 -17.17 1.68
CA GLU A 85 16.46 -16.91 3.11
C GLU A 85 16.33 -18.22 3.89
#